data_AF-A0A8J2ELU8-F1
#
_entry.id   AF-A0A8J2ELU8-F1
#
_cell.length_a   1.000
_cell.length_b   1.000
_cell.length_c   1.000
_cell.angle_alpha   90.00
_cell.angle_beta   90.00
_cell.angle_gamma   90.00
#
_symmetry.space_group_name_H-M   'P 1'
#
loop_
_entity.id
_entity.type
_entity.pdbx_description
1 polymer ?
#
loop_
_entity_poly.entity_id
_entity_poly.type
_entity_poly.pdbx_seq_one_letter_code
_entity_poly.pdbx_strand_id
1 'polypeptide(L)'
;MVYDLLQAAVATTDDKNQYIDDGLDNFLAFGFRPGSEVKQPYRLCLPEKLPAEFTVVATFKPISSRTSYLFAVLNPFDTIVQLGLRIS
;
A
#
# COMPACT_ATOMS: atom_id res chain seq x y z
N MET A 1 15.21 10.40 -3.30
CA MET A 1 14.99 8.93 -3.42
C MET A 1 13.49 8.71 -3.56
N VAL A 2 13.08 7.75 -4.38
CA VAL A 2 11.67 7.39 -4.59
C VAL A 2 11.50 5.94 -4.13
N TYR A 3 10.46 5.67 -3.35
CA TYR A 3 10.11 4.34 -2.88
C TYR A 3 8.73 3.99 -3.43
N ASP A 4 8.65 2.98 -4.29
CA ASP A 4 7.40 2.54 -4.92
C ASP A 4 6.73 1.45 -4.09
N LEU A 5 5.72 1.85 -3.32
CA LEU A 5 4.96 0.94 -2.46
C LEU A 5 4.03 0.01 -3.25
N LEU A 6 3.60 0.42 -4.45
CA LEU A 6 2.74 -0.40 -5.30
C LEU A 6 3.54 -1.53 -5.93
N GLN A 7 4.74 -1.24 -6.42
CA GLN A 7 5.66 -2.26 -6.92
C GLN A 7 5.96 -3.30 -5.83
N ALA A 8 6.21 -2.84 -4.60
CA ALA A 8 6.38 -3.74 -3.46
C ALA A 8 5.14 -4.62 -3.26
N ALA A 9 3.94 -4.03 -3.15
CA ALA A 9 2.69 -4.77 -2.94
C ALA A 9 2.44 -5.91 -3.94
N VAL A 10 2.76 -5.67 -5.23
CA VAL A 10 2.49 -6.60 -6.33
C VAL A 10 3.61 -7.62 -6.51
N ALA A 11 4.82 -7.41 -5.98
CA ALA A 11 5.92 -8.38 -6.11
C ALA A 11 5.64 -9.74 -5.43
N THR A 12 4.67 -9.80 -4.51
CA THR A 12 4.27 -11.01 -3.76
C THR A 12 3.13 -11.80 -4.39
N THR A 13 2.84 -11.60 -5.68
CA THR A 13 1.66 -12.14 -6.38
C THR A 13 1.65 -13.66 -6.53
N ASP A 14 1.07 -14.35 -5.55
CA ASP A 14 0.21 -15.52 -5.77
C ASP A 14 -1.16 -15.35 -5.07
N ASP A 15 -1.57 -14.09 -4.85
CA ASP A 15 -2.83 -13.76 -4.20
C ASP A 15 -3.97 -13.65 -5.23
N LYS A 16 -4.91 -14.60 -5.16
CA LYS A 16 -6.11 -14.68 -6.03
C LYS A 16 -7.07 -13.49 -5.85
N ASN A 17 -6.88 -12.69 -4.80
CA ASN A 17 -7.69 -11.51 -4.51
C ASN A 17 -7.14 -10.24 -5.16
N GLN A 18 -5.96 -10.30 -5.78
CA GLN A 18 -5.41 -9.22 -6.59
C GLN A 18 -5.86 -9.33 -8.05
N TYR A 19 -6.11 -8.20 -8.69
CA TYR A 19 -6.46 -8.14 -10.11
C TYR A 19 -5.93 -6.86 -10.75
N ILE A 20 -5.84 -6.85 -12.08
CA ILE A 20 -5.47 -5.67 -12.87
C ILE A 20 -6.76 -5.02 -13.37
N ASP A 21 -6.79 -3.69 -13.34
CA ASP A 21 -7.92 -2.86 -13.77
C ASP A 21 -7.42 -1.63 -14.55
N ASP A 22 -8.33 -0.92 -15.21
CA ASP A 22 -8.04 0.35 -15.88
C ASP A 22 -8.06 1.50 -14.87
N GLY A 23 -6.93 2.17 -14.73
CA GLY A 23 -6.74 3.33 -13.87
C GLY A 23 -7.01 4.66 -14.59
N LEU A 24 -6.55 5.75 -13.96
CA LEU A 24 -6.62 7.09 -14.55
C LEU A 24 -5.88 7.10 -15.90
N ASP A 25 -6.45 7.76 -16.91
CA ASP A 25 -5.86 7.89 -18.25
C ASP A 25 -5.51 6.55 -18.94
N ASN A 26 -6.22 5.46 -18.59
CA ASN A 26 -5.95 4.09 -19.07
C ASN A 26 -4.58 3.52 -18.66
N PHE A 27 -3.93 4.10 -17.64
CA PHE A 27 -2.80 3.43 -17.01
C PHE A 27 -3.28 2.24 -16.18
N LEU A 28 -2.47 1.18 -16.09
CA LEU A 28 -2.83 0.02 -15.28
C LEU A 28 -2.96 0.39 -13.81
N ALA A 29 -4.07 -0.05 -13.20
CA ALA A 29 -4.29 -0.03 -11.76
C ALA A 29 -4.30 -1.46 -11.22
N PHE A 30 -3.91 -1.60 -9.95
CA PHE A 30 -4.02 -2.87 -9.24
C PHE A 30 -5.16 -2.80 -8.24
N GLY A 31 -6.09 -3.73 -8.36
CA GLY A 31 -7.23 -3.89 -7.48
C GLY A 31 -6.96 -4.93 -6.40
N PHE A 32 -7.41 -4.64 -5.19
CA PHE A 32 -7.32 -5.52 -4.03
C PHE A 32 -8.74 -5.82 -3.55
N ARG A 33 -9.18 -7.08 -3.67
CA ARG A 33 -10.48 -7.52 -3.16
C ARG A 33 -10.43 -7.73 -1.64
N PRO A 34 -11.57 -7.69 -0.94
CA PRO A 34 -11.64 -8.14 0.45
C PRO A 34 -11.00 -9.53 0.61
N GLY A 35 -10.12 -9.67 1.60
CA GLY A 35 -9.34 -10.89 1.80
C GLY A 35 -7.95 -10.90 1.15
N SER A 36 -7.58 -9.85 0.39
CA SER A 36 -6.20 -9.68 -0.06
C SER A 36 -5.27 -9.51 1.14
N GLU A 37 -4.18 -10.27 1.19
CA GLU A 37 -3.14 -10.12 2.22
C GLU A 37 -1.86 -9.59 1.58
N VAL A 38 -1.62 -8.30 1.76
CA VAL A 38 -0.49 -7.59 1.16
C VAL A 38 0.40 -7.08 2.28
N LYS A 39 1.38 -7.92 2.64
CA LYS A 39 2.35 -7.61 3.69
C LYS A 39 3.74 -7.96 3.24
N GLN A 40 4.67 -7.06 3.50
CA GLN A 40 6.10 -7.30 3.29
C GLN A 40 6.91 -6.69 4.44
N PRO A 41 8.07 -7.27 4.77
CA PRO A 41 9.00 -6.62 5.67
C PRO A 41 9.33 -5.21 5.18
N TYR A 42 8.96 -4.18 5.96
CA TYR A 42 9.06 -2.79 5.50
C TYR A 42 10.49 -2.40 5.08
N ARG A 43 11.51 -3.00 5.68
CA ARG A 43 12.94 -2.78 5.37
C ARG A 43 13.34 -3.16 3.95
N LEU A 44 12.53 -3.96 3.24
CA LEU A 44 12.74 -4.25 1.82
C LEU A 44 12.28 -3.10 0.92
N CYS A 45 11.39 -2.24 1.41
CA CYS A 45 10.69 -1.22 0.60
C CYS A 45 11.02 0.21 1.06
N LEU A 46 11.33 0.40 2.33
CA LEU A 46 11.52 1.67 3.00
C LEU A 46 12.84 1.69 3.79
N PRO A 47 13.47 2.86 3.96
CA PRO A 47 14.69 2.99 4.73
C PRO A 47 14.39 2.83 6.23
N GLU A 48 15.45 2.61 7.03
CA GLU A 48 15.35 2.58 8.50
C GLU A 48 14.72 3.84 9.08
N LYS A 49 15.14 4.98 8.52
CA LYS A 49 14.71 6.31 8.91
C LYS A 49 14.27 7.02 7.65
N LEU A 50 13.01 7.44 7.63
CA LEU A 50 12.56 8.35 6.60
C LEU A 50 13.22 9.72 6.80
N PRO A 51 13.44 10.47 5.71
CA PRO A 51 13.80 11.88 5.82
C PRO A 51 12.78 12.63 6.68
N ALA A 52 13.24 13.67 7.40
CA ALA A 52 12.36 14.49 8.23
C ALA A 52 11.21 15.13 7.43
N GLU A 53 11.46 15.40 6.15
CA GLU A 53 10.48 15.91 5.20
C GLU A 53 10.38 14.93 4.02
N PHE A 54 9.16 14.50 3.72
CA PHE A 54 8.88 13.64 2.58
C PHE A 54 7.49 13.94 2.01
N THR A 55 7.21 13.40 0.84
CA THR A 55 5.92 13.51 0.17
C THR A 55 5.42 12.12 -0.18
N VAL A 56 4.12 11.91 0.00
CA VAL A 56 3.42 10.73 -0.49
C VAL A 56 2.58 11.14 -1.68
N VAL A 57 2.76 10.44 -2.80
CA VAL A 57 1.94 10.61 -4.00
C VAL A 57 1.24 9.29 -4.25
N ALA A 58 -0.09 9.33 -4.37
CA ALA A 58 -0.88 8.15 -4.65
C ALA A 58 -2.15 8.50 -5.42
N THR A 59 -2.55 7.60 -6.32
CA THR A 59 -3.84 7.62 -6.98
C THR A 59 -4.56 6.34 -6.58
N PHE A 60 -5.75 6.46 -5.98
CA PHE A 60 -6.49 5.31 -5.48
C PHE A 60 -7.99 5.53 -5.62
N LYS A 61 -8.74 4.42 -5.69
CA LYS A 61 -10.21 4.40 -5.72
C LYS A 61 -10.72 3.47 -4.63
N PRO A 62 -11.33 3.99 -3.55
CA PRO A 62 -11.85 3.14 -2.49
C PRO A 62 -13.10 2.39 -2.96
N ILE A 63 -13.22 1.11 -2.57
CA ILE A 63 -14.41 0.28 -2.83
C ILE A 63 -15.52 0.50 -1.78
N SER A 64 -15.20 1.14 -0.66
CA SER A 64 -16.16 1.46 0.41
C SER A 64 -15.75 2.71 1.17
N SER A 65 -16.70 3.34 1.86
CA SER A 65 -16.47 4.48 2.76
C SER A 65 -16.04 4.09 4.17
N ARG A 66 -15.64 2.83 4.39
CA ARG A 66 -15.17 2.38 5.71
C ARG A 66 -13.78 2.96 5.98
N THR A 67 -13.56 3.39 7.21
CA THR A 67 -12.24 3.81 7.68
C THR A 67 -11.22 2.72 7.41
N SER A 68 -10.15 3.08 6.71
CA SER A 68 -9.12 2.14 6.27
C SER A 68 -7.77 2.85 6.14
N TYR A 69 -6.73 2.10 5.81
CA TYR A 69 -5.42 2.64 5.50
C TYR A 69 -5.10 2.34 4.03
N LEU A 70 -4.58 3.34 3.31
CA LEU A 70 -4.02 3.12 1.98
C LEU A 70 -2.73 2.29 2.06
N PHE A 71 -1.90 2.61 3.05
CA PHE A 71 -0.75 1.82 3.45
C PHE A 71 -0.50 2.03 4.95
N ALA A 72 0.14 1.06 5.58
CA ALA A 72 0.59 1.16 6.97
C ALA A 72 1.89 0.38 7.17
N VAL A 73 2.79 0.96 7.97
CA VAL A 73 3.92 0.28 8.59
C VAL A 73 3.51 -0.04 10.03
N LEU A 74 3.46 -1.32 10.35
CA LEU A 74 3.07 -1.80 11.66
C LEU A 74 4.32 -2.21 12.46
N ASN A 75 4.17 -2.28 13.77
CA ASN A 75 5.12 -2.99 14.61
C ASN A 75 5.17 -4.49 14.24
N PRO A 76 6.20 -5.25 14.66
CA PRO A 76 6.35 -6.67 14.31
C PRO A 76 5.21 -7.60 14.78
N PHE A 77 4.29 -7.11 15.61
CA PHE A 77 3.16 -7.86 16.13
C PHE A 77 1.83 -7.53 15.42
N ASP A 78 1.85 -6.70 14.37
CA ASP A 78 0.67 -6.24 13.63
C ASP A 78 -0.40 -5.54 14.50
N THR A 79 0.00 -4.91 15.62
CA THR A 79 -0.94 -4.30 16.58
C THR A 79 -0.92 -2.78 16.58
N ILE A 80 0.19 -2.15 16.20
CA ILE A 80 0.38 -0.71 16.28
C ILE A 80 0.81 -0.18 14.91
N VAL A 81 0.07 0.79 14.38
CA VAL A 81 0.47 1.55 13.19
C VAL A 81 1.50 2.60 13.62
N GLN A 82 2.73 2.48 13.11
CA GLN A 82 3.82 3.42 13.38
C GLN A 82 3.85 4.56 12.35
N LEU A 83 3.43 4.27 11.12
CA LEU A 83 3.26 5.22 10.03
C LEU A 83 2.19 4.70 9.08
N GLY A 84 1.33 5.56 8.56
CA GLY A 84 0.38 5.17 7.53
C GLY A 84 -0.48 6.32 7.08
N LEU A 85 -1.11 6.15 5.91
CA LEU A 85 -2.10 7.08 5.40
C LEU A 85 -3.50 6.52 5.67
N ARG A 86 -4.19 7.08 6.65
CA ARG A 86 -5.56 6.72 6.97
C ARG A 86 -6.52 7.45 6.03
N ILE A 87 -7.46 6.72 5.46
CA ILE A 87 -8.58 7.24 4.69
C ILE A 87 -9.83 7.17 5.58
N SER A 88 -10.51 8.30 5.76
CA SER A 88 -11.71 8.46 6.60
C SER A 88 -12.71 9.39 5.96
#